data_AF-A0A4P9WPQ4-F1
#
_entry.id   AF-A0A4P9WPQ4-F1
#
_cell.length_a   1.000
_cell.length_b   1.000
_cell.length_c   1.000
_cell.angle_alpha   90.00
_cell.angle_beta   90.00
_cell.angle_gamma   90.00
#
_symmetry.space_group_name_H-M   'P 1'
#
loop_
_entity.id
_entity.type
_entity.pdbx_description
1 polymer ?
#
loop_
_entity_poly.entity_id
_entity_poly.type
_entity_poly.pdbx_seq_one_letter_code
_entity_poly.pdbx_strand_id
1 'polypeptide(L)'
;TVAGTIPPCLEVMPAGVSKATALREAAAMLGLDVATECVAFGDSGNDLEMITEAAIGVAVGNALPSLKAVADHVSPHSHDDDAVARVLE
;
A
#
# COMPACT_ATOMS: atom_id res chain seq x y z
N THR A 1 -9.29 -10.81 9.48
CA THR A 1 -8.90 -9.42 9.22
C THR A 1 -10.05 -8.70 8.59
N VAL A 2 -10.24 -7.41 8.90
CA VAL A 2 -11.32 -6.57 8.34
C VAL A 2 -10.69 -5.32 7.73
N ALA A 3 -11.00 -5.03 6.48
CA ALA A 3 -10.51 -3.85 5.75
C ALA A 3 -11.61 -3.27 4.84
N GLY A 4 -11.32 -2.15 4.18
CA GLY A 4 -12.23 -1.56 3.21
C GLY A 4 -11.50 -0.80 2.10
N THR A 5 -11.99 -0.94 0.87
CA THR A 5 -11.49 -0.24 -0.33
C THR A 5 -12.39 0.95 -0.68
N ILE A 6 -13.61 0.71 -1.20
CA ILE A 6 -14.56 1.75 -1.60
C ILE A 6 -15.89 1.64 -0.83
N PRO A 7 -16.45 2.70 -0.22
CA PRO A 7 -17.74 2.58 0.48
C PRO A 7 -18.91 2.22 -0.46
N PRO A 8 -19.87 1.37 -0.05
CA PRO A 8 -19.97 0.65 1.23
C PRO A 8 -19.40 -0.79 1.14
N CYS A 9 -18.13 -0.96 0.76
CA CYS A 9 -17.46 -2.26 0.72
C CYS A 9 -16.80 -2.57 2.07
N LEU A 10 -17.02 -3.80 2.54
CA LEU A 10 -16.36 -4.40 3.69
C LEU A 10 -15.68 -5.69 3.26
N GLU A 11 -14.36 -5.76 3.42
CA GLU A 11 -13.57 -6.95 3.14
C GLU A 11 -13.35 -7.73 4.43
N VAL A 12 -13.76 -9.00 4.44
CA VAL A 12 -13.61 -9.90 5.58
C VAL A 12 -12.80 -11.12 5.14
N MET A 13 -11.66 -11.33 5.78
CA MET A 13 -10.73 -12.41 5.49
C MET A 13 -10.39 -13.18 6.77
N PRO A 14 -9.80 -14.39 6.68
CA PRO A 14 -9.25 -15.09 7.84
C PRO A 14 -8.35 -14.18 8.68
N ALA A 15 -8.22 -14.49 9.97
CA ALA A 15 -7.32 -13.75 10.85
C ALA A 15 -5.89 -13.80 10.32
N GLY A 16 -5.23 -12.64 10.24
CA GLY A 16 -3.86 -12.54 9.75
C GLY A 16 -3.70 -12.50 8.24
N VAL A 17 -4.77 -12.52 7.44
CA VAL A 17 -4.67 -12.33 5.98
C VAL A 17 -4.89 -10.85 5.64
N SER A 18 -3.90 -10.22 5.00
CA SER A 18 -3.91 -8.84 4.49
C SER A 18 -2.94 -8.67 3.30
N LYS A 19 -2.98 -7.51 2.63
CA LYS A 19 -1.96 -7.17 1.60
C LYS A 19 -0.54 -7.14 2.18
N ALA A 20 -0.39 -6.71 3.43
CA ALA A 20 0.91 -6.70 4.11
C ALA A 20 1.47 -8.12 4.33
N THR A 21 0.61 -9.07 4.73
CA THR A 21 1.05 -10.47 4.81
C THR A 21 1.45 -11.04 3.46
N ALA A 22 0.74 -10.68 2.38
CA ALA A 22 1.11 -11.10 1.03
C ALA A 22 2.45 -10.49 0.58
N LEU A 23 2.70 -9.21 0.90
CA LEU A 23 3.99 -8.55 0.64
C LEU A 23 5.14 -9.27 1.35
N ARG A 24 4.97 -9.58 2.65
CA ARG A 24 5.98 -10.32 3.43
C ARG A 24 6.29 -11.70 2.83
N GLU A 25 5.26 -12.45 2.45
CA GLU A 25 5.46 -13.76 1.82
C GLU A 25 6.16 -13.65 0.47
N ALA A 26 5.76 -12.70 -0.37
CA ALA A 26 6.38 -12.49 -1.68
C ALA A 26 7.85 -12.04 -1.57
N ALA A 27 8.16 -11.10 -0.68
CA ALA A 27 9.53 -10.67 -0.43
C ALA A 27 10.40 -11.82 0.09
N ALA A 28 9.88 -12.63 1.01
CA ALA A 28 10.59 -13.81 1.51
C ALA A 28 10.89 -14.84 0.41
N MET A 29 9.97 -15.06 -0.53
CA MET A 29 10.21 -15.95 -1.68
C MET A 29 11.31 -15.44 -2.61
N LEU A 30 11.53 -14.13 -2.66
CA LEU A 30 12.57 -13.48 -3.45
C LEU A 30 13.88 -13.28 -2.68
N GLY A 31 13.91 -13.60 -1.38
CA GLY A 31 15.06 -13.36 -0.51
C GLY A 31 15.29 -11.87 -0.20
N LEU A 32 14.21 -11.08 -0.22
CA LEU A 32 14.23 -9.63 0.02
C LEU A 32 13.68 -9.29 1.42
N ASP A 33 14.19 -8.22 2.02
CA ASP A 33 13.67 -7.61 3.24
C ASP A 33 12.69 -6.47 2.90
N VAL A 34 11.43 -6.62 3.34
CA VAL A 34 10.36 -5.65 3.08
C VAL A 34 10.72 -4.23 3.55
N ALA A 35 11.35 -4.12 4.71
CA ALA A 35 11.62 -2.83 5.35
C ALA A 35 12.81 -2.09 4.74
N THR A 36 13.57 -2.73 3.84
CA THR A 36 14.74 -2.10 3.20
C THR A 36 14.78 -2.21 1.68
N GLU A 37 14.02 -3.14 1.08
CA GLU A 37 14.13 -3.46 -0.36
C GLU A 37 12.79 -3.37 -1.11
N CYS A 38 11.68 -3.00 -0.45
CA CYS A 38 10.38 -2.92 -1.09
C CYS A 38 9.83 -1.49 -1.14
N VAL A 39 9.25 -1.12 -2.28
CA VAL A 39 8.44 0.09 -2.44
C VAL A 39 6.98 -0.33 -2.64
N ALA A 40 6.07 0.23 -1.86
CA ALA A 40 4.65 -0.05 -1.93
C ALA A 40 3.87 1.19 -2.38
N PHE A 41 2.87 0.99 -3.24
CA PHE A 41 1.96 2.04 -3.72
C PHE A 41 0.53 1.68 -3.32
N GLY A 42 -0.25 2.67 -2.89
CA GLY A 42 -1.62 2.44 -2.44
C GLY A 42 -2.50 3.68 -2.46
N ASP A 43 -3.80 3.44 -2.33
CA ASP A 43 -4.83 4.47 -2.33
C ASP A 43 -5.91 4.25 -1.26
N SER A 44 -6.07 3.03 -0.78
CA SER A 44 -7.24 2.58 -0.04
C SER A 44 -6.90 1.99 1.34
N GLY A 45 -7.93 1.68 2.14
CA GLY A 45 -7.77 1.26 3.53
C GLY A 45 -7.07 -0.09 3.69
N ASN A 46 -7.24 -1.01 2.73
CA ASN A 46 -6.54 -2.30 2.74
C ASN A 46 -5.03 -2.20 2.39
N ASP A 47 -4.55 -1.02 2.00
CA ASP A 47 -3.13 -0.74 1.73
C ASP A 47 -2.37 -0.25 2.99
N LEU A 48 -3.07 0.17 4.04
CA LEU A 48 -2.48 0.83 5.22
C LEU A 48 -1.30 0.06 5.83
N GLU A 49 -1.50 -1.23 6.14
CA GLU A 49 -0.44 -2.06 6.73
C GLU A 49 0.74 -2.22 5.75
N MET A 50 0.46 -2.46 4.46
CA MET A 50 1.48 -2.69 3.44
C MET A 50 2.34 -1.44 3.22
N ILE A 51 1.72 -0.27 3.19
CA ILE A 51 2.37 1.03 3.03
C ILE A 51 3.25 1.37 4.24
N THR A 52 2.82 0.99 5.44
CA THR A 52 3.59 1.24 6.67
C THR A 52 4.78 0.29 6.82
N GLU A 53 4.69 -0.93 6.28
CA GLU A 53 5.74 -1.95 6.43
C GLU A 53 6.86 -1.85 5.38
N ALA A 54 6.55 -1.34 4.18
CA ALA A 54 7.52 -1.22 3.08
C ALA A 54 8.65 -0.23 3.40
N ALA A 55 9.82 -0.43 2.78
CA ALA A 55 10.95 0.49 2.89
C ALA A 55 10.58 1.93 2.45
N ILE A 56 9.73 2.04 1.43
CA ILE A 56 9.11 3.29 1.01
C ILE A 56 7.63 3.03 0.74
N GLY A 57 6.76 3.63 1.55
CA GLY A 57 5.33 3.67 1.34
C GLY A 57 4.90 4.91 0.55
N VAL A 58 4.19 4.71 -0.56
CA VAL A 58 3.69 5.77 -1.45
C VAL A 58 2.17 5.80 -1.49
N ALA A 59 1.57 6.93 -1.13
CA ALA A 59 0.15 7.20 -1.35
C ALA A 59 -0.05 8.02 -2.64
N VAL A 60 -0.90 7.55 -3.55
CA VAL A 60 -1.22 8.30 -4.78
C VAL A 60 -2.17 9.48 -4.52
N GLY A 61 -2.28 10.42 -5.45
CA GLY A 61 -3.00 11.68 -5.27
C GLY A 61 -4.48 11.52 -4.92
N ASN A 62 -5.14 10.46 -5.37
CA ASN A 62 -6.52 10.13 -5.01
C ASN A 62 -6.65 9.23 -3.76
N ALA A 63 -5.56 8.96 -3.04
CA ALA A 63 -5.57 8.12 -1.86
C ALA A 63 -6.39 8.71 -0.70
N LEU A 64 -6.91 7.83 0.16
CA LEU A 64 -7.58 8.19 1.40
C LEU A 64 -6.68 9.05 2.29
N PRO A 65 -7.24 10.05 3.00
CA PRO A 65 -6.47 10.90 3.91
C PRO A 65 -5.70 10.10 4.97
N SER A 66 -6.28 9.00 5.46
CA SER A 66 -5.63 8.11 6.43
C SER A 66 -4.40 7.43 5.86
N LEU A 67 -4.40 7.07 4.57
CA LEU A 67 -3.25 6.45 3.92
C LEU A 67 -2.14 7.48 3.66
N LYS A 68 -2.52 8.67 3.18
CA LYS A 68 -1.58 9.78 2.98
C LYS A 68 -0.86 10.21 4.26
N ALA A 69 -1.53 10.07 5.41
CA ALA A 69 -0.98 10.45 6.71
C ALA A 69 0.14 9.50 7.21
N VAL A 70 0.22 8.27 6.69
CA VAL A 70 1.21 7.26 7.10
C VAL A 70 2.24 6.95 6.02
N ALA A 71 2.06 7.44 4.80
CA ALA A 71 2.99 7.21 3.69
C ALA A 71 4.24 8.10 3.81
N ASP A 72 5.40 7.56 3.44
CA ASP A 72 6.66 8.30 3.34
C ASP A 72 6.63 9.33 2.20
N HIS A 73 5.89 9.02 1.14
CA HIS A 73 5.68 9.91 0.01
C HIS A 73 4.21 10.00 -0.40
N VAL A 74 3.74 11.22 -0.67
CA VAL A 74 2.41 11.46 -1.23
C VAL A 74 2.58 12.06 -2.62
N SER A 75 2.18 11.31 -3.65
CA SER A 75 2.23 11.80 -5.03
C SER A 75 1.17 12.89 -5.24
N PRO A 76 1.50 13.99 -5.95
CA PRO A 76 0.49 14.99 -6.32
C PRO A 76 -0.46 14.48 -7.42
N HIS A 77 -0.11 13.39 -8.09
CA HIS A 77 -0.82 12.83 -9.24
C HIS A 77 -1.74 11.67 -8.82
N SER A 78 -2.93 11.57 -9.41
CA SER A 78 -3.83 10.43 -9.21
C SER A 78 -3.46 9.26 -10.13
N HIS A 79 -4.15 8.14 -9.97
CA HIS A 79 -4.07 7.02 -10.92
C HIS A 79 -4.39 7.43 -12.37
N ASP A 80 -5.22 8.45 -12.61
CA ASP A 80 -5.54 8.97 -13.95
C ASP A 80 -4.34 9.69 -14.61
N ASP A 81 -3.36 10.11 -13.82
CA ASP A 81 -2.17 10.85 -14.24
C ASP A 81 -0.91 9.96 -14.26
N ASP A 82 -1.06 8.63 -14.28
CA ASP A 82 0.06 7.67 -14.23
C ASP A 82 0.96 7.83 -12.99
N ALA A 83 0.36 8.08 -11.81
CA ALA A 83 1.09 8.39 -10.58
C ALA A 83 2.22 7.42 -10.22
N VAL A 84 2.04 6.12 -10.46
CA VAL A 84 3.08 5.11 -10.18
C VAL A 84 4.29 5.32 -11.08
N ALA A 85 4.07 5.52 -12.38
CA ALA A 85 5.17 5.75 -13.33
C ALA A 85 5.94 7.03 -12.98
N ARG A 86 5.22 8.13 -12.69
CA ARG A 86 5.82 9.42 -12.34
C ARG A 86 6.65 9.41 -11.06
N VAL A 87 6.38 8.50 -10.13
CA VAL A 87 7.17 8.36 -8.89
C VAL A 87 8.43 7.51 -9.12
N LEU A 88 8.43 6.64 -10.13
CA LEU A 88 9.56 5.75 -10.44
C LEU A 88 10.59 6.34 -11.42
N GLU A 89 10.25 7.41 -12.14
CA GLU A 89 11.13 8.16 -13.05
C GLU A 89 11.96 9.25 -12.34
#